data_AF-A0A0U2T3H0-F1
#
_entry.id   AF-A0A0U2T3H0-F1
#
_cell.length_a   1.000
_cell.length_b   1.000
_cell.length_c   1.000
_cell.angle_alpha   90.00
_cell.angle_beta   90.00
_cell.angle_gamma   90.00
#
_symmetry.space_group_name_H-M   'P 1'
#
loop_
_entity.id
_entity.type
_entity.pdbx_description
1 polymer ?
#
loop_
_entity_poly.entity_id
_entity_poly.type
_entity_poly.pdbx_seq_one_letter_code
_entity_poly.pdbx_strand_id
1 'polypeptide(L)' 'MVKGRRFVLKHHFNGNPKREDFDLVEEELPALKSGEIQFRSLYISVDPYQRPYTTRMTPPFTMIGSSVAVIEQSKD' A
#
# COMPACT_ATOMS: atom_id res chain seq x y z
N MET A 1 11.04 15.17 7.38
CA MET A 1 9.98 14.16 7.59
C MET A 1 9.85 13.35 6.32
N VAL A 2 9.80 12.02 6.39
CA VAL A 2 9.69 11.17 5.19
C VAL A 2 8.22 11.05 4.82
N LYS A 3 7.89 11.28 3.54
CA LYS A 3 6.53 11.18 3.02
C LYS A 3 6.36 9.90 2.21
N GLY A 4 5.38 9.09 2.59
CA GLY A 4 4.94 7.89 1.88
C GLY A 4 3.75 8.19 0.98
N ARG A 5 3.52 7.34 -0.02
CA ARG A 5 2.30 7.34 -0.82
C ARG A 5 1.74 5.93 -0.91
N ARG A 6 0.43 5.80 -0.78
CA ARG A 6 -0.25 4.50 -0.87
C ARG A 6 -1.55 4.58 -1.66
N PHE A 7 -1.85 3.51 -2.38
CA PHE A 7 -3.14 3.35 -3.06
C PHE A 7 -4.17 2.79 -2.09
N VAL A 8 -5.29 3.50 -1.95
CA VAL A 8 -6.42 3.12 -1.10
C VAL A 8 -7.58 2.71 -1.99
N LEU A 9 -8.10 1.51 -1.79
CA LEU A 9 -9.37 1.10 -2.39
C LEU A 9 -10.51 1.68 -1.56
N LYS A 10 -11.34 2.53 -2.16
CA LYS A 10 -12.44 3.23 -1.47
C LYS A 10 -13.67 2.36 -1.27
N HIS A 11 -13.98 1.51 -2.24
CA HIS A 11 -15.13 0.62 -2.26
C HIS A 11 -14.86 -0.59 -3.15
N HIS A 12 -15.64 -1.66 -2.96
CA HIS A 12 -15.53 -2.84 -3.81
C HIS A 12 -15.88 -2.54 -5.27
N PHE A 13 -15.15 -3.18 -6.19
CA PHE A 13 -15.36 -3.01 -7.63
C PHE A 13 -16.75 -3.51 -8.06
N ASN A 14 -17.47 -2.68 -8.82
CA ASN A 14 -18.64 -3.09 -9.59
C ASN A 14 -18.23 -3.33 -11.05
N GLY A 15 -18.11 -4.60 -11.44
CA GLY A 15 -17.51 -4.99 -12.73
C GLY A 15 -15.99 -4.84 -12.71
N ASN A 16 -15.44 -4.25 -13.79
CA ASN A 16 -14.01 -4.01 -13.94
C ASN A 16 -13.53 -2.86 -13.04
N PRO A 17 -12.30 -2.92 -12.49
CA PRO A 17 -11.71 -1.80 -11.76
C PRO A 17 -11.61 -0.55 -12.61
N LYS A 18 -11.89 0.59 -11.99
CA LYS A 18 -11.83 1.93 -12.55
C LYS A 18 -10.91 2.78 -11.72
N ARG A 19 -10.38 3.85 -12.32
CA ARG A 19 -9.50 4.80 -11.61
C ARG A 19 -10.20 5.44 -10.40
N GLU A 20 -11.49 5.68 -10.51
CA GLU A 20 -12.31 6.27 -9.43
C GLU A 20 -12.49 5.34 -8.22
N ASP A 21 -12.20 4.05 -8.32
CA ASP A 21 -12.24 3.13 -7.19
C ASP A 21 -11.10 3.36 -6.20
N PHE A 22 -10.05 4.06 -6.62
CA PHE A 22 -8.82 4.25 -5.85
C PHE A 22 -8.56 5.72 -5.53
N ASP A 23 -7.90 5.95 -4.39
CA ASP A 23 -7.23 7.21 -4.07
C ASP A 23 -5.72 6.98 -3.90
N LEU A 24 -4.91 7.94 -4.34
CA LEU A 24 -3.49 8.01 -3.99
C LEU A 24 -3.34 8.96 -2.80
N VAL A 25 -3.11 8.39 -1.62
CA VAL A 25 -2.99 9.14 -0.38
C VAL A 25 -1.51 9.35 -0.04
N GLU A 26 -1.14 10.58 0.29
CA GLU A 26 0.16 10.92 0.86
C GLU A 26 0.08 10.91 2.39
N GLU A 27 1.08 10.35 3.05
CA GLU A 27 1.15 10.31 4.51
C GLU A 27 2.57 10.60 5.01
N GLU A 28 2.67 11.19 6.20
CA GLU A 28 3.95 11.34 6.88
C GLU A 28 4.27 10.07 7.66
N LEU A 29 5.45 9.51 7.44
CA LEU A 29 5.87 8.30 8.15
C LEU A 29 6.40 8.68 9.55
N PRO A 30 6.01 7.94 10.60
CA PRO A 30 6.52 8.17 11.94
C PRO A 30 8.02 7.85 12.02
N ALA A 31 8.67 8.35 13.07
CA ALA A 31 10.06 7.97 13.37
C ALA A 31 10.14 6.48 13.73
N LEU A 32 11.25 5.83 13.32
CA LEU A 32 11.49 4.42 13.60
C LEU A 32 11.60 4.12 15.10
N LYS A 33 10.93 3.04 15.52
CA LYS A 33 11.08 2.42 16.84
C LYS A 33 12.14 1.31 16.78
N SER A 34 12.59 0.84 17.94
CA SER A 34 13.52 -0.30 18.01
C SER A 34 12.86 -1.55 17.41
N GLY A 35 13.63 -2.27 16.60
CA GLY A 35 13.19 -3.42 15.82
C GLY A 35 12.46 -3.08 14.50
N GLU A 36 12.30 -1.81 14.15
CA GLU A 36 11.64 -1.40 12.91
C GLU A 36 12.64 -1.03 11.81
N ILE A 37 12.23 -1.26 10.55
CA ILE A 37 12.93 -0.81 9.36
C ILE A 37 12.07 0.17 8.57
N GLN A 38 12.74 1.13 7.91
CA GLN A 38 12.13 1.94 6.86
C GLN A 38 12.66 1.45 5.51
N PHE A 39 11.74 1.18 4.59
CA PHE A 39 12.07 0.83 3.22
C PHE A 39 11.33 1.71 2.22
N ARG A 40 11.92 1.84 1.04
CA ARG A 40 11.31 2.53 -0.11
C ARG A 40 11.08 1.52 -1.23
N SER A 41 9.83 1.33 -1.61
CA SER A 41 9.46 0.48 -2.75
C SER A 41 10.02 1.04 -4.05
N LEU A 42 10.70 0.19 -4.82
CA LEU A 42 11.22 0.49 -6.16
C LEU A 42 10.25 -0.02 -7.23
N TYR A 43 9.66 -1.19 -6.99
CA TYR A 43 8.71 -1.84 -7.88
C TYR A 43 7.56 -2.42 -7.08
N ILE A 44 6.35 -2.38 -7.63
CA ILE A 44 5.13 -2.91 -7.01
C ILE A 44 4.54 -3.96 -7.94
N SER A 45 4.24 -5.14 -7.41
CA SER A 45 3.53 -6.18 -8.16
C SER A 45 2.03 -5.91 -8.18
N VAL A 46 1.42 -6.13 -9.34
CA VAL A 46 -0.04 -6.06 -9.52
C VAL A 46 -0.47 -7.39 -10.10
N ASP A 47 -1.29 -8.11 -9.34
CA ASP A 47 -1.54 -9.53 -9.57
C ASP A 47 -3.05 -9.82 -9.55
N PRO A 48 -3.54 -10.75 -10.39
CA PRO A 48 -4.96 -11.08 -10.45
C PRO A 48 -5.58 -11.47 -9.10
N TYR A 49 -4.79 -12.07 -8.19
CA TYR A 49 -5.27 -12.48 -6.86
C TYR A 49 -5.72 -11.29 -6.00
N GLN A 50 -5.23 -10.07 -6.25
CA GLN A 50 -5.65 -8.90 -5.49
C GLN A 50 -7.17 -8.70 -5.58
N ARG A 51 -7.80 -9.05 -6.71
CA ARG A 51 -9.25 -8.90 -6.92
C ARG A 51 -10.13 -9.78 -6.03
N PRO A 52 -9.96 -11.12 -5.96
CA PRO A 52 -10.78 -11.96 -5.09
C PRO A 52 -10.46 -11.77 -3.60
N TYR A 53 -9.21 -11.50 -3.21
CA TYR A 53 -8.85 -11.37 -1.80
C TYR A 53 -9.38 -10.08 -1.17
N THR A 54 -9.40 -8.98 -1.93
CA THR A 54 -9.94 -7.70 -1.47
C THR A 54 -11.44 -7.71 -1.20
N THR A 55 -12.17 -8.72 -1.68
CA THR A 55 -13.62 -8.85 -1.41
C THR A 55 -13.94 -9.20 0.05
N ARG A 56 -12.96 -9.73 0.80
CA ARG A 56 -13.12 -10.10 2.22
C ARG A 56 -12.70 -9.00 3.19
N MET A 57 -12.23 -7.88 2.67
CA MET A 57 -11.74 -6.73 3.45
C MET A 57 -12.80 -5.64 3.47
N THR A 58 -12.86 -4.83 4.52
CA THR A 58 -13.82 -3.71 4.61
C THR A 58 -13.18 -2.43 4.08
N PRO A 59 -13.62 -1.86 2.93
CA PRO A 59 -13.15 -0.57 2.45
C PRO A 59 -13.51 0.57 3.42
N PRO A 60 -12.69 1.64 3.51
CA PRO A 60 -11.46 1.87 2.74
C PRO A 60 -10.24 1.17 3.33
N PHE A 61 -9.36 0.64 2.49
CA PHE A 61 -8.09 0.04 2.94
C PHE A 61 -6.96 0.22 1.92
N THR A 62 -5.72 0.14 2.38
CA THR A 62 -4.52 0.15 1.51
C THR A 62 -4.47 -1.13 0.68
N MET A 63 -4.30 -1.00 -0.63
CA MET A 63 -4.20 -2.15 -1.52
C MET A 63 -3.12 -3.13 -1.07
N ILE A 64 -3.49 -4.41 -1.02
CA ILE A 64 -2.58 -5.51 -0.72
C ILE A 64 -1.65 -5.76 -1.92
N GLY A 65 -0.50 -6.35 -1.67
CA GLY A 65 0.43 -6.72 -2.74
C GLY A 65 1.80 -7.04 -2.19
N SER A 66 2.78 -7.01 -3.09
CA SER A 66 4.19 -7.14 -2.75
C SER A 66 4.99 -6.09 -3.48
N SER A 67 6.13 -5.72 -2.91
CA SER A 67 7.04 -4.75 -3.52
C SER A 67 8.48 -5.23 -3.41
N VAL A 68 9.29 -4.92 -4.42
CA VAL A 68 10.74 -4.96 -4.30
C VAL A 68 11.17 -3.60 -3.77
N ALA A 69 11.87 -3.60 -2.64
CA ALA A 69 12.21 -2.39 -1.90
C ALA A 69 13.66 -2.38 -1.45
N VAL A 70 14.16 -1.16 -1.25
CA VAL A 70 15.46 -0.90 -0.62
C VAL A 70 15.24 -0.47 0.82
N ILE A 71 16.02 -1.02 1.75
CA ILE A 71 16.06 -0.55 3.14
C ILE A 71 16.81 0.77 3.16
N GLU A 72 16.16 1.83 3.64
CA GLU A 72 16.75 3.17 3.75
C GLU A 72 17.29 3.39 5.16
N GLN A 73 16.62 2.84 6.18
CA GLN A 73 17.00 2.97 7.59
C GLN A 73 16.60 1.71 8.36
N SER A 74 17.37 1.38 9.39
CA SER A 74 17.06 0.35 10.40
C SER A 74 17.32 0.92 11.78
N LYS A 75 16.58 0.45 12.78
CA LYS A 75 16.85 0.75 14.18
C LYS A 75 16.80 -0.52 15.00
N ASP A 76 17.98 -1.00 15.36
CA ASP A 76 18.15 -2.16 16.24
C ASP A 76 17.82 -1.77 17.69
#